data_AF-M4S826-F1
#
_entry.id   AF-M4S826-F1
#
_cell.length_a   1.000
_cell.length_b   1.000
_cell.length_c   1.000
_cell.angle_alpha   90.00
_cell.angle_beta   90.00
_cell.angle_gamma   90.00
#
_symmetry.space_group_name_H-M   'P 1'
#
loop_
_entity.id
_entity.type
_entity.pdbx_description
1 polymer ?
#
loop_
_entity_poly.entity_id
_entity_poly.type
_entity_poly.pdbx_seq_one_letter_code
_entity_poly.pdbx_strand_id
1 'polypeptide(L)'
;MRRSIAVAGSPAPTDRAVAEYLGISITGLANWRSREMVTTRQMVGLLTAVVKASKRRTESEAIKPIVEFFQIQRTTVGNGSNCRIFDPGKGENEHPYLTGLKRELERHRGVYIFYDSRGRALYTGKTKAQSLWKEINLAYNRDRDPNLQRILRVQHPERRQDFRTSDEMRRQIRPINVRLHELAEYVSAYQVSEGMIGDIESLLIRAFPNDLLNKKIENLTWG
;
A
#
# COMPACT_ATOMS: atom_id res chain seq x y z
N MET A 1 -48.09 7.61 -4.39
CA MET A 1 -47.25 7.09 -5.50
C MET A 1 -45.78 7.41 -5.17
N ARG A 2 -45.03 6.46 -4.59
CA ARG A 2 -43.60 6.66 -4.21
C ARG A 2 -42.73 6.12 -5.34
N ARG A 3 -42.07 7.00 -6.09
CA ARG A 3 -41.00 6.60 -7.02
C ARG A 3 -39.66 6.83 -6.32
N SER A 4 -39.09 5.75 -5.77
CA SER A 4 -37.69 5.71 -5.37
C SER A 4 -36.82 5.72 -6.62
N ILE A 5 -35.84 6.61 -6.68
CA ILE A 5 -34.76 6.56 -7.66
C ILE A 5 -33.88 5.37 -7.27
N ALA A 6 -34.22 4.18 -7.76
CA ALA A 6 -33.40 3.00 -7.65
C ALA A 6 -32.60 2.84 -8.95
N VAL A 7 -31.28 2.75 -8.84
CA VAL A 7 -30.43 2.24 -9.91
C VAL A 7 -30.82 0.78 -10.12
N ALA A 8 -31.24 0.44 -11.34
CA ALA A 8 -31.76 -0.90 -11.65
C ALA A 8 -30.73 -1.99 -11.29
N GLY A 9 -31.14 -2.97 -10.48
CA GLY A 9 -30.37 -4.19 -10.20
C GLY A 9 -29.62 -4.26 -8.86
N SER A 10 -29.62 -3.21 -8.04
CA SER A 10 -29.07 -3.28 -6.66
C SER A 10 -30.18 -3.46 -5.63
N PRO A 11 -30.00 -4.31 -4.59
CA PRO A 11 -30.95 -4.39 -3.48
C PRO A 11 -31.11 -3.01 -2.85
N ALA A 12 -32.35 -2.65 -2.48
CA ALA A 12 -32.61 -1.38 -1.83
C ALA A 12 -31.71 -1.24 -0.58
N PRO A 13 -31.07 -0.07 -0.36
CA PRO A 13 -30.19 0.10 0.78
C PRO A 13 -30.98 -0.10 2.07
N THR A 14 -30.41 -0.88 3.00
CA THR A 14 -31.06 -1.16 4.28
C THR A 14 -31.24 0.11 5.09
N ASP A 15 -32.26 0.17 5.95
CA ASP A 15 -32.49 1.33 6.82
C ASP A 15 -31.28 1.64 7.72
N ARG A 16 -30.52 0.61 8.09
CA ARG A 16 -29.24 0.77 8.78
C ARG A 16 -28.21 1.51 7.92
N ALA A 17 -28.03 1.10 6.67
CA ALA A 17 -27.08 1.75 5.74
C ALA A 17 -27.48 3.21 5.48
N VAL A 18 -28.77 3.50 5.33
CA VAL A 18 -29.26 4.87 5.15
C VAL A 18 -29.07 5.72 6.40
N ALA A 19 -29.39 5.19 7.58
CA ALA A 19 -29.22 5.90 8.86
C ALA A 19 -27.74 6.22 9.12
N GLU A 20 -26.86 5.25 8.88
CA GLU A 20 -25.40 5.41 8.97
C GLU A 20 -24.88 6.45 7.97
N TYR A 21 -25.34 6.41 6.72
CA TYR A 21 -24.98 7.39 5.71
C TYR A 21 -25.35 8.82 6.15
N LEU A 22 -26.56 8.99 6.66
CA LEU A 22 -27.09 10.28 7.12
C LEU A 22 -26.55 10.72 8.49
N GLY A 23 -25.87 9.85 9.24
CA GLY A 23 -25.36 10.18 10.57
C GLY A 23 -26.44 10.29 11.65
N ILE A 24 -27.55 9.56 11.49
CA ILE A 24 -28.69 9.55 12.43
C ILE A 24 -28.97 8.13 12.91
N SER A 25 -29.77 7.98 13.97
CA SER A 25 -30.21 6.65 14.43
C SER A 25 -31.28 6.05 13.50
N ILE A 26 -31.45 4.73 13.52
CA ILE A 26 -32.51 4.04 12.77
C ILE A 26 -33.89 4.57 13.18
N THR A 27 -34.12 4.78 14.48
CA THR A 27 -35.35 5.42 14.99
C THR A 27 -35.48 6.86 14.48
N GLY A 28 -34.37 7.60 14.42
CA GLY A 28 -34.33 8.93 13.81
C GLY A 28 -34.76 8.91 12.34
N LEU A 29 -34.26 7.95 11.57
CA LEU A 29 -34.66 7.75 10.17
C LEU A 29 -36.15 7.42 10.03
N ALA A 30 -36.69 6.55 10.89
CA ALA A 30 -38.12 6.24 10.91
C ALA A 30 -38.97 7.50 11.18
N ASN A 31 -38.57 8.30 12.18
CA ASN A 31 -39.20 9.57 12.52
C ASN A 31 -39.07 10.61 11.40
N TRP A 32 -38.00 10.55 10.60
CA TRP A 32 -37.83 11.41 9.44
C TRP A 32 -38.78 11.03 8.31
N ARG A 33 -39.02 9.73 8.10
CA ARG A 33 -39.93 9.22 7.05
C ARG A 33 -41.40 9.44 7.37
N SER A 34 -41.77 9.51 8.65
CA SER A 34 -43.16 9.70 9.07
C SER A 34 -43.58 11.17 9.13
N ARG A 35 -42.68 12.12 8.86
CA ARG A 35 -42.99 13.55 8.88
C ARG A 35 -43.71 13.97 7.60
N GLU A 36 -44.83 14.67 7.76
CA GLU A 36 -45.55 15.32 6.65
C GLU A 36 -44.88 16.62 6.21
N MET A 37 -44.32 17.38 7.15
CA MET A 37 -43.56 18.61 6.88
C MET A 37 -42.20 18.59 7.58
N VAL A 38 -41.17 18.99 6.83
CA VAL A 38 -39.80 19.15 7.32
C VAL A 38 -39.52 20.64 7.46
N THR A 39 -39.17 21.10 8.66
CA THR A 39 -38.82 22.51 8.87
C THR A 39 -37.40 22.80 8.38
N THR A 40 -37.11 24.05 8.04
CA THR A 40 -35.76 24.50 7.65
C THR A 40 -34.72 24.11 8.70
N ARG A 41 -35.04 24.26 10.00
CA ARG A 41 -34.15 23.89 11.10
C ARG A 41 -33.84 22.39 11.11
N GLN A 42 -34.83 21.56 10.86
CA GLN A 42 -34.66 20.10 10.81
C GLN A 42 -33.80 19.71 9.60
N MET A 43 -34.05 20.31 8.43
CA MET A 43 -33.24 20.07 7.24
C MET A 43 -31.77 20.47 7.46
N VAL A 44 -31.51 21.65 8.04
CA VAL A 44 -30.15 22.11 8.39
C VAL A 44 -29.49 21.16 9.39
N GLY A 45 -30.23 20.69 10.40
CA GLY A 45 -29.74 19.70 11.36
C GLY A 45 -29.35 18.38 10.71
N LEU A 46 -30.17 17.89 9.76
CA LEU A 46 -29.86 16.68 8.99
C LEU A 46 -28.62 16.89 8.11
N LEU A 47 -28.51 18.00 7.39
CA LEU A 47 -27.33 18.32 6.58
C LEU A 47 -26.07 18.36 7.44
N THR A 48 -26.15 18.96 8.62
CA THR A 48 -25.03 19.01 9.57
C THR A 48 -24.64 17.61 10.06
N ALA A 49 -25.62 16.74 10.33
CA ALA A 49 -25.39 15.34 10.68
C ALA A 49 -24.71 14.58 9.53
N VAL A 50 -25.17 14.77 8.29
CA VAL A 50 -24.57 14.18 7.09
C VAL A 50 -23.12 14.65 6.92
N VAL A 51 -22.86 15.95 7.01
CA VAL A 51 -21.49 16.50 6.90
C VAL A 51 -20.58 15.91 7.98
N LYS A 52 -21.06 15.84 9.23
CA LYS A 52 -20.30 15.26 10.34
C LYS A 52 -20.02 13.76 10.12
N ALA A 53 -21.00 13.01 9.66
CA ALA A 53 -20.84 11.58 9.38
C ALA A 53 -19.91 11.34 8.19
N SER A 54 -20.03 12.13 7.12
CA SER A 54 -19.14 12.09 5.97
C SER A 54 -17.70 12.41 6.35
N LYS A 55 -17.47 13.46 7.17
CA LYS A 55 -16.13 13.79 7.68
C LYS A 55 -15.52 12.60 8.43
N ARG A 56 -16.26 11.99 9.36
CA ARG A 56 -15.81 10.81 10.11
C ARG A 56 -15.48 9.63 9.20
N ARG A 57 -16.33 9.36 8.20
CA ARG A 57 -16.06 8.31 7.20
C ARG A 57 -14.77 8.61 6.45
N THR A 58 -14.65 9.81 5.87
CA THR A 58 -13.44 10.22 5.14
C THR A 58 -12.20 10.09 6.00
N GLU A 59 -12.22 10.51 7.27
CA GLU A 59 -11.09 10.36 8.19
C GLU A 59 -10.76 8.88 8.48
N SER A 60 -11.77 8.03 8.71
CA SER A 60 -11.57 6.61 8.98
C SER A 60 -11.15 5.79 7.76
N GLU A 61 -11.43 6.28 6.55
CA GLU A 61 -11.12 5.61 5.29
C GLU A 61 -9.97 6.27 4.53
N ALA A 62 -9.41 7.35 5.10
CA ALA A 62 -8.30 8.08 4.53
C ALA A 62 -7.09 7.15 4.32
N ILE A 63 -6.78 6.33 5.32
CA ILE A 63 -5.64 5.41 5.34
C ILE A 63 -6.09 4.11 6.02
N LYS A 64 -5.95 2.99 5.32
CA LYS A 64 -6.24 1.64 5.86
C LYS A 64 -5.05 0.72 5.61
N PRO A 65 -4.48 0.08 6.65
CA PRO A 65 -3.45 -0.93 6.45
C PRO A 65 -4.03 -2.14 5.71
N ILE A 66 -3.36 -2.58 4.65
CA ILE A 66 -3.66 -3.85 3.98
C ILE A 66 -2.79 -4.95 4.60
N VAL A 67 -1.50 -4.66 4.75
CA VAL A 67 -0.55 -5.54 5.43
C VAL A 67 0.58 -4.71 6.02
N GLU A 68 1.11 -5.13 7.16
CA GLU A 68 2.19 -4.44 7.86
C GLU A 68 3.31 -5.44 8.16
N PHE A 69 4.55 -5.05 7.86
CA PHE A 69 5.75 -5.88 8.06
C PHE A 69 5.59 -7.31 7.53
N PHE A 70 4.98 -7.46 6.35
CA PHE A 70 4.86 -8.75 5.69
C PHE A 70 6.24 -9.25 5.29
N GLN A 71 6.64 -10.42 5.80
CA GLN A 71 7.92 -11.02 5.42
C GLN A 71 7.88 -11.47 3.96
N ILE A 72 8.82 -10.94 3.18
CA ILE A 72 8.90 -11.16 1.75
C ILE A 72 9.33 -12.60 1.46
N GLN A 73 8.48 -13.32 0.74
CA GLN A 73 8.76 -14.67 0.24
C GLN A 73 9.27 -14.56 -1.20
N ARG A 74 10.52 -14.13 -1.35
CA ARG A 74 11.12 -13.85 -2.66
C ARG A 74 10.94 -15.06 -3.59
N THR A 75 10.17 -14.87 -4.65
CA THR A 75 9.91 -15.91 -5.65
C THR A 75 10.38 -15.45 -7.02
N THR A 76 11.28 -16.20 -7.66
CA THR A 76 11.77 -15.87 -9.01
C THR A 76 10.66 -16.07 -10.05
N VAL A 77 10.56 -15.15 -11.02
CA VAL A 77 9.57 -15.21 -12.09
C VAL A 77 10.24 -15.59 -13.41
N GLY A 78 9.94 -16.81 -13.89
CA GLY A 78 10.51 -17.34 -15.13
C GLY A 78 12.03 -17.53 -15.04
N ASN A 79 12.72 -17.44 -16.18
CA ASN A 79 14.18 -17.61 -16.27
C ASN A 79 14.95 -16.30 -16.07
N GLY A 80 14.28 -15.23 -15.66
CA GLY A 80 14.87 -13.90 -15.50
C GLY A 80 15.34 -13.61 -14.08
N SER A 81 15.98 -12.44 -13.90
CA SER A 81 16.37 -11.93 -12.57
C SER A 81 15.22 -11.27 -11.79
N ASN A 82 14.02 -11.19 -12.39
CA ASN A 82 12.87 -10.57 -11.76
C ASN A 82 12.26 -11.49 -10.70
N CYS A 83 11.92 -10.89 -9.56
CA CYS A 83 11.36 -11.55 -8.40
C CYS A 83 10.00 -10.96 -8.03
N ARG A 84 9.13 -11.75 -7.42
CA ARG A 84 7.94 -11.28 -6.71
C ARG A 84 8.18 -11.26 -5.22
N ILE A 85 7.41 -10.40 -4.55
CA ILE A 85 7.39 -10.32 -3.08
C ILE A 85 6.78 -11.57 -2.41
N PHE A 86 5.93 -12.31 -3.13
CA PHE A 86 5.44 -13.64 -2.80
C PHE A 86 4.74 -14.26 -4.03
N ASP A 87 4.48 -15.57 -3.99
CA ASP A 87 3.63 -16.27 -4.96
C ASP A 87 2.50 -16.98 -4.21
N PRO A 88 1.22 -16.68 -4.53
CA PRO A 88 0.10 -17.36 -3.88
C PRO A 88 -0.04 -18.83 -4.29
N GLY A 89 0.73 -19.32 -5.26
CA GLY A 89 0.54 -20.66 -5.83
C GLY A 89 -0.66 -20.71 -6.78
N LYS A 90 -0.99 -21.92 -7.25
CA LYS A 90 -2.09 -22.19 -8.19
C LYS A 90 -2.70 -23.55 -7.91
N GLY A 91 -4.02 -23.69 -8.15
CA GLY A 91 -4.72 -24.96 -8.02
C GLY A 91 -4.66 -25.48 -6.59
N GLU A 92 -4.28 -26.74 -6.41
CA GLU A 92 -4.19 -27.39 -5.08
C GLU A 92 -3.10 -26.79 -4.17
N ASN A 93 -2.12 -26.09 -4.75
CA ASN A 93 -1.05 -25.42 -4.01
C ASN A 93 -1.35 -23.93 -3.74
N GLU A 94 -2.57 -23.48 -3.99
CA GLU A 94 -2.96 -22.10 -3.75
C GLU A 94 -3.06 -21.83 -2.23
N HIS A 95 -2.32 -20.84 -1.74
CA HIS A 95 -2.30 -20.44 -0.34
C HIS A 95 -3.40 -19.38 -0.09
N PRO A 96 -4.48 -19.71 0.66
CA PRO A 96 -5.66 -18.83 0.76
C PRO A 96 -5.36 -17.42 1.27
N TYR A 97 -4.47 -17.30 2.26
CA TYR A 97 -4.04 -16.00 2.78
C TYR A 97 -3.31 -15.15 1.73
N LEU A 98 -2.33 -15.73 1.00
CA LEU A 98 -1.58 -15.00 -0.02
C LEU A 98 -2.47 -14.63 -1.22
N THR A 99 -3.42 -15.48 -1.59
CA THR A 99 -4.44 -15.15 -2.59
C THR A 99 -5.30 -13.97 -2.13
N GLY A 100 -5.77 -14.00 -0.88
CA GLY A 100 -6.53 -12.90 -0.28
C GLY A 100 -5.72 -11.60 -0.28
N LEU A 101 -4.47 -11.64 0.18
CA LEU A 101 -3.57 -10.50 0.21
C LEU A 101 -3.30 -9.94 -1.20
N LYS A 102 -2.97 -10.81 -2.16
CA LYS A 102 -2.77 -10.40 -3.55
C LYS A 102 -4.01 -9.70 -4.10
N ARG A 103 -5.20 -10.25 -3.85
CA ARG A 103 -6.46 -9.65 -4.28
C ARG A 103 -6.68 -8.26 -3.70
N GLU A 104 -6.40 -8.07 -2.41
CA GLU A 104 -6.50 -6.74 -1.77
C GLU A 104 -5.48 -5.75 -2.35
N LEU A 105 -4.24 -6.19 -2.59
CA LEU A 105 -3.20 -5.37 -3.23
C LEU A 105 -3.53 -5.06 -4.71
N GLU A 106 -4.24 -5.93 -5.42
CA GLU A 106 -4.68 -5.71 -6.80
C GLU A 106 -5.82 -4.70 -6.90
N ARG A 107 -6.74 -4.71 -5.92
CA ARG A 107 -7.90 -3.81 -5.86
C ARG A 107 -7.53 -2.38 -5.50
N HIS A 108 -6.52 -2.21 -4.65
CA HIS A 108 -6.26 -0.92 -4.02
C HIS A 108 -5.10 -0.14 -4.65
N ARG A 109 -5.10 1.16 -4.32
CA ARG A 109 -4.08 2.16 -4.62
C ARG A 109 -3.64 2.79 -3.30
N GLY A 110 -2.44 3.36 -3.25
CA GLY A 110 -1.95 3.94 -2.01
C GLY A 110 -0.43 3.98 -1.94
N VAL A 111 0.08 3.69 -0.75
CA VAL A 111 1.50 3.84 -0.39
C VAL A 111 2.04 2.52 0.16
N TYR A 112 3.31 2.25 -0.08
CA TYR A 112 4.01 1.07 0.41
C TYR A 112 5.41 1.42 0.91
N ILE A 113 5.92 0.62 1.84
CA ILE A 113 7.22 0.80 2.48
C ILE A 113 7.94 -0.55 2.48
N PHE A 114 9.18 -0.60 1.99
CA PHE A 114 10.08 -1.73 2.13
C PHE A 114 11.02 -1.52 3.32
N TYR A 115 11.33 -2.60 4.03
CA TYR A 115 12.22 -2.57 5.20
C TYR A 115 13.33 -3.61 5.11
N ASP A 116 14.47 -3.32 5.75
CA ASP A 116 15.52 -4.31 5.97
C ASP A 116 15.12 -5.34 7.04
N SER A 117 16.00 -6.32 7.30
CA SER A 117 15.78 -7.35 8.32
C SER A 117 15.73 -6.82 9.76
N ARG A 118 16.10 -5.55 10.00
CA ARG A 118 15.97 -4.87 11.30
C ARG A 118 14.70 -4.05 11.40
N GLY A 119 13.84 -4.06 10.38
CA GLY A 119 12.63 -3.25 10.32
C GLY A 119 12.89 -1.77 10.00
N ARG A 120 14.07 -1.41 9.49
CA ARG A 120 14.37 -0.02 9.08
C ARG A 120 13.85 0.24 7.68
N ALA A 121 13.16 1.35 7.49
CA ALA A 121 12.60 1.72 6.20
C ALA A 121 13.73 1.95 5.18
N LEU A 122 13.70 1.20 4.09
CA LEU A 122 14.65 1.28 2.98
C LEU A 122 14.10 2.10 1.81
N TYR A 123 12.80 2.02 1.58
CA TYR A 123 12.19 2.67 0.42
C TYR A 123 10.70 2.87 0.66
N THR A 124 10.21 4.04 0.29
CA THR A 124 8.77 4.33 0.26
C THR A 124 8.35 4.62 -1.16
N GLY A 125 7.20 4.15 -1.59
CA GLY A 125 6.65 4.54 -2.88
C GLY A 125 5.13 4.63 -2.86
N LYS A 126 4.59 5.23 -3.91
CA LYS A 126 3.14 5.36 -4.11
C LYS A 126 2.69 4.78 -5.44
N THR A 127 1.40 4.56 -5.55
CA THR A 127 0.74 4.36 -6.84
C THR A 127 -0.66 4.95 -6.84
N LYS A 128 -0.97 5.69 -7.92
CA LYS A 128 -2.32 6.21 -8.24
C LYS A 128 -2.92 5.47 -9.44
N ALA A 129 -2.14 5.31 -10.52
CA ALA A 129 -2.62 4.73 -11.77
C ALA A 129 -2.78 3.20 -11.71
N GLN A 130 -1.84 2.48 -11.09
CA GLN A 130 -1.80 1.02 -11.09
C GLN A 130 -1.91 0.40 -9.69
N SER A 131 -2.20 -0.88 -9.60
CA SER A 131 -2.41 -1.52 -8.30
C SER A 131 -1.17 -1.52 -7.42
N LEU A 132 -1.37 -1.55 -6.11
CA LEU A 132 -0.29 -1.75 -5.15
C LEU A 132 0.49 -3.02 -5.52
N TRP A 133 -0.19 -4.11 -5.87
CA TRP A 133 0.44 -5.34 -6.34
C TRP A 133 1.42 -5.10 -7.49
N LYS A 134 0.98 -4.39 -8.54
CA LYS A 134 1.81 -4.15 -9.73
C LYS A 134 2.97 -3.20 -9.43
N GLU A 135 2.73 -2.08 -8.76
CA GLU A 135 3.80 -1.11 -8.45
C GLU A 135 4.82 -1.69 -7.46
N ILE A 136 4.39 -2.38 -6.40
CA ILE A 136 5.31 -2.96 -5.40
C ILE A 136 6.27 -3.94 -6.08
N ASN A 137 5.76 -4.86 -6.91
CA ASN A 137 6.60 -5.80 -7.64
C ASN A 137 7.50 -5.10 -8.68
N LEU A 138 7.03 -4.03 -9.34
CA LEU A 138 7.89 -3.25 -10.24
C LEU A 138 9.02 -2.55 -9.47
N ALA A 139 8.70 -1.90 -8.36
CA ALA A 139 9.67 -1.19 -7.53
C ALA A 139 10.70 -2.13 -6.89
N TYR A 140 10.29 -3.34 -6.54
CA TYR A 140 11.12 -4.42 -6.01
C TYR A 140 12.25 -4.84 -6.97
N ASN A 141 12.00 -4.76 -8.27
CA ASN A 141 12.94 -5.17 -9.33
C ASN A 141 13.67 -4.02 -10.02
N ARG A 142 13.20 -2.78 -9.85
CA ARG A 142 13.73 -1.61 -10.57
C ARG A 142 15.18 -1.34 -10.17
N ASP A 143 16.04 -1.15 -11.17
CA ASP A 143 17.42 -0.71 -10.96
C ASP A 143 17.44 0.63 -10.21
N ARG A 144 18.35 0.74 -9.24
CA ARG A 144 18.54 1.95 -8.44
C ARG A 144 19.73 2.72 -8.96
N ASP A 145 19.77 4.01 -8.67
CA ASP A 145 20.90 4.84 -9.04
C ASP A 145 22.18 4.28 -8.39
N PRO A 146 23.24 4.00 -9.17
CA PRO A 146 24.52 3.52 -8.65
C PRO A 146 25.10 4.38 -7.52
N ASN A 147 24.75 5.67 -7.47
CA ASN A 147 25.27 6.61 -6.50
C ASN A 147 24.47 6.64 -5.19
N LEU A 148 23.26 6.09 -5.16
CA LEU A 148 22.40 6.09 -3.97
C LEU A 148 22.71 4.92 -3.03
N GLN A 149 23.11 3.77 -3.59
CA GLN A 149 23.29 2.57 -2.80
C GLN A 149 24.41 1.69 -3.30
N ARG A 150 25.45 1.62 -2.47
CA ARG A 150 26.55 0.68 -2.65
C ARG A 150 26.77 -0.05 -1.34
N ILE A 151 26.80 -1.38 -1.40
CA ILE A 151 27.20 -2.19 -0.26
C ILE A 151 28.59 -2.77 -0.52
N LEU A 152 29.41 -2.82 0.52
CA LEU A 152 30.69 -3.48 0.47
C LEU A 152 30.47 -5.00 0.44
N ARG A 153 30.81 -5.62 -0.68
CA ARG A 153 30.70 -7.07 -0.88
C ARG A 153 31.98 -7.64 -1.45
N VAL A 154 32.16 -8.92 -1.21
CA VAL A 154 33.20 -9.74 -1.82
C VAL A 154 32.53 -10.66 -2.82
N GLN A 155 33.07 -10.76 -4.04
CA GLN A 155 32.60 -11.75 -4.99
C GLN A 155 33.16 -13.12 -4.61
N HIS A 156 32.28 -14.04 -4.24
CA HIS A 156 32.63 -15.43 -4.03
C HIS A 156 32.45 -16.21 -5.34
N PRO A 157 33.35 -17.15 -5.67
CA PRO A 157 33.18 -18.00 -6.84
C PRO A 157 31.88 -18.80 -6.76
N GLU A 158 31.09 -18.77 -7.83
CA GLU A 158 29.87 -19.58 -7.97
C GLU A 158 30.13 -20.93 -8.66
N ARG A 159 31.27 -21.05 -9.34
CA ARG A 159 31.68 -22.28 -10.04
C ARG A 159 32.32 -23.27 -9.06
N ARG A 160 32.30 -24.55 -9.44
CA ARG A 160 32.99 -25.62 -8.70
C ARG A 160 34.51 -25.43 -8.82
N GLN A 161 35.12 -24.93 -7.75
CA GLN A 161 36.56 -24.74 -7.62
C GLN A 161 36.98 -24.89 -6.17
N ASP A 162 38.27 -25.16 -5.94
CA ASP A 162 38.80 -25.36 -4.59
C ASP A 162 38.72 -24.07 -3.76
N PHE A 163 38.39 -24.26 -2.47
CA PHE A 163 38.38 -23.17 -1.51
C PHE A 163 39.80 -22.70 -1.24
N ARG A 164 40.01 -21.37 -1.34
CA ARG A 164 41.26 -20.71 -0.97
C ARG A 164 41.07 -19.77 0.21
N THR A 165 41.96 -19.88 1.19
CA THR A 165 42.00 -19.05 2.41
C THR A 165 42.45 -17.62 2.11
N SER A 166 42.34 -16.71 3.08
CA SER A 166 42.78 -15.32 2.92
C SER A 166 44.28 -15.17 2.70
N ASP A 167 45.07 -16.12 3.18
CA ASP A 167 46.53 -16.13 3.03
C ASP A 167 46.93 -16.56 1.61
N GLU A 168 46.17 -17.46 1.00
CA GLU A 168 46.37 -17.93 -0.38
C GLU A 168 45.79 -16.97 -1.42
N MET A 169 44.63 -16.36 -1.12
CA MET A 169 43.95 -15.45 -2.04
C MET A 169 43.11 -14.42 -1.29
N ARG A 170 43.64 -13.20 -1.17
CA ARG A 170 42.89 -12.05 -0.63
C ARG A 170 41.83 -11.60 -1.63
N ARG A 171 40.56 -11.79 -1.26
CA ARG A 171 39.43 -11.30 -2.05
C ARG A 171 39.18 -9.83 -1.71
N GLN A 172 39.09 -8.98 -2.74
CA GLN A 172 38.92 -7.55 -2.53
C GLN A 172 37.46 -7.23 -2.16
N ILE A 173 37.29 -6.48 -1.08
CA ILE A 173 36.00 -5.88 -0.72
C ILE A 173 35.75 -4.71 -1.67
N ARG A 174 34.66 -4.76 -2.43
CA ARG A 174 34.30 -3.72 -3.39
C ARG A 174 32.87 -3.22 -3.16
N PRO A 175 32.60 -1.93 -3.42
CA PRO A 175 31.25 -1.38 -3.39
C PRO A 175 30.45 -1.83 -4.63
N ILE A 176 29.39 -2.60 -4.40
CA ILE A 176 28.48 -3.16 -5.42
C ILE A 176 27.09 -2.54 -5.26
N ASN A 177 26.44 -2.24 -6.38
CA ASN A 177 25.05 -1.78 -6.40
C ASN A 177 24.13 -2.97 -6.22
N VAL A 178 23.14 -2.83 -5.34
CA VAL A 178 22.16 -3.88 -5.07
C VAL A 178 20.76 -3.37 -5.32
N ARG A 179 19.88 -4.28 -5.74
CA ARG A 179 18.45 -3.99 -5.92
C ARG A 179 17.70 -4.17 -4.61
N LEU A 180 16.49 -3.62 -4.51
CA LEU A 180 15.66 -3.80 -3.32
C LEU A 180 15.38 -5.27 -3.01
N HIS A 181 15.21 -6.12 -4.01
CA HIS A 181 15.00 -7.55 -3.80
C HIS A 181 16.18 -8.32 -3.17
N GLU A 182 17.33 -7.67 -2.98
CA GLU A 182 18.46 -8.23 -2.25
C GLU A 182 18.55 -7.72 -0.81
N LEU A 183 17.78 -6.70 -0.44
CA LEU A 183 17.89 -5.99 0.82
C LEU A 183 16.61 -5.97 1.65
N ALA A 184 15.47 -5.91 0.96
CA ALA A 184 14.18 -5.82 1.61
C ALA A 184 13.77 -7.20 2.15
N GLU A 185 13.52 -7.26 3.45
CA GLU A 185 13.02 -8.43 4.16
C GLU A 185 11.51 -8.31 4.41
N TYR A 186 11.01 -7.09 4.64
CA TYR A 186 9.60 -6.84 4.92
C TYR A 186 8.98 -5.78 4.00
N VAL A 187 7.66 -5.84 3.84
CA VAL A 187 6.87 -4.80 3.15
C VAL A 187 5.59 -4.48 3.94
N SER A 188 5.28 -3.18 4.05
CA SER A 188 3.96 -2.71 4.48
C SER A 188 3.27 -2.03 3.31
N ALA A 189 1.95 -2.18 3.20
CA ALA A 189 1.14 -1.54 2.19
C ALA A 189 -0.16 -1.01 2.80
N TYR A 190 -0.50 0.22 2.41
CA TYR A 190 -1.66 0.94 2.91
C TYR A 190 -2.51 1.37 1.73
N GLN A 191 -3.81 1.08 1.80
CA GLN A 191 -4.79 1.77 0.98
C GLN A 191 -4.86 3.22 1.45
N VAL A 192 -4.78 4.16 0.52
CA VAL A 192 -4.88 5.58 0.83
C VAL A 192 -5.87 6.24 -0.13
N SER A 193 -6.72 7.11 0.39
CA SER A 193 -7.65 7.91 -0.42
C SER A 193 -6.90 8.72 -1.47
N GLU A 194 -7.39 8.73 -2.72
CA GLU A 194 -6.64 9.20 -3.90
C GLU A 194 -6.02 10.60 -3.75
N GLY A 195 -6.78 11.52 -3.14
CA GLY A 195 -6.33 12.89 -2.87
C GLY A 195 -5.12 12.97 -1.94
N MET A 196 -4.97 12.01 -1.02
CA MET A 196 -3.94 12.02 0.04
C MET A 196 -2.69 11.21 -0.32
N ILE A 197 -2.74 10.37 -1.36
CA ILE A 197 -1.62 9.47 -1.72
C ILE A 197 -0.30 10.26 -1.92
N GLY A 198 -0.38 11.44 -2.54
CA GLY A 198 0.79 12.29 -2.79
C GLY A 198 1.38 12.87 -1.50
N ASP A 199 0.52 13.39 -0.64
CA ASP A 199 0.90 14.05 0.61
C ASP A 199 1.50 13.05 1.59
N ILE A 200 0.90 11.85 1.71
CA ILE A 200 1.40 10.79 2.60
C ILE A 200 2.76 10.26 2.14
N GLU A 201 2.95 9.99 0.85
CA GLU A 201 4.28 9.61 0.35
C GLU A 201 5.31 10.70 0.65
N SER A 202 4.94 11.96 0.41
CA SER A 202 5.85 13.08 0.60
C SER A 202 6.16 13.32 2.08
N LEU A 203 5.21 13.05 2.99
CA LEU A 203 5.44 13.05 4.43
C LEU A 203 6.42 11.94 4.82
N LEU A 204 6.23 10.71 4.34
CA LEU A 204 7.11 9.58 4.64
C LEU A 204 8.53 9.80 4.11
N ILE A 205 8.67 10.36 2.90
CA ILE A 205 9.99 10.71 2.36
C ILE A 205 10.72 11.71 3.27
N ARG A 206 10.00 12.70 3.83
CA ARG A 206 10.55 13.70 4.75
C ARG A 206 10.77 13.18 6.17
N ALA A 207 10.01 12.17 6.60
CA ALA A 207 10.15 11.56 7.92
C ALA A 207 11.39 10.65 8.00
N PHE A 208 11.82 10.09 6.86
CA PHE A 208 12.97 9.19 6.76
C PHE A 208 14.01 9.67 5.73
N PRO A 209 14.47 10.94 5.81
CA PRO A 209 15.25 11.56 4.75
C PRO A 209 16.65 10.95 4.59
N ASN A 210 17.19 10.34 5.65
CA ASN A 210 18.53 9.74 5.67
C ASN A 210 18.51 8.22 5.50
N ASP A 211 17.33 7.59 5.63
CA ASP A 211 17.19 6.13 5.60
C ASP A 211 16.69 5.64 4.24
N LEU A 212 15.86 6.44 3.55
CA LEU A 212 15.23 6.02 2.30
C LEU A 212 16.15 6.14 1.09
N LEU A 213 16.13 5.09 0.27
CA LEU A 213 16.87 4.95 -0.98
C LEU A 213 16.13 5.59 -2.17
N ASN A 214 15.26 6.56 -1.90
CA ASN A 214 14.43 7.21 -2.89
C ASN A 214 15.26 8.19 -3.72
N LYS A 215 15.33 7.97 -5.04
CA LYS A 215 16.15 8.79 -5.97
C LYS A 215 15.82 10.29 -5.98
N LYS A 216 14.62 10.69 -5.59
CA LYS A 216 14.15 12.08 -5.68
C LYS A 216 13.92 12.72 -4.31
N ILE A 217 14.87 12.59 -3.38
CA ILE A 217 14.90 13.51 -2.23
C ILE A 217 15.38 14.91 -2.70
N GLU A 218 16.26 14.94 -3.70
CA GLU A 218 16.84 16.15 -4.31
C GLU A 218 15.88 17.02 -5.16
N ASN A 219 14.72 16.49 -5.57
CA ASN A 219 13.76 17.17 -6.44
C ASN A 219 12.39 17.41 -5.76
N LEU A 220 12.33 17.37 -4.43
CA LEU A 220 11.16 17.78 -3.68
C LEU A 220 10.99 19.30 -3.83
N THR A 221 10.28 19.73 -4.88
CA THR A 221 9.88 21.11 -5.04
C THR A 221 8.91 21.47 -3.92
N TRP A 222 9.28 22.50 -3.15
CA TRP A 222 8.43 23.18 -2.19
C TRP A 222 7.39 23.99 -2.98
N GLY A 223 6.20 23.41 -3.18
CA GLY A 223 5.06 24.06 -3.81
C GLY A 223 3.79 23.68 -3.08
#